data_AF-A0A521HLK6-F1
#
_entry.id   AF-A0A521HLK6-F1
#
_cell.length_a   1.000
_cell.length_b   1.000
_cell.length_c   1.000
_cell.angle_alpha   90.00
_cell.angle_beta   90.00
_cell.angle_gamma   90.00
#
_symmetry.space_group_name_H-M   'P 1'
#
loop_
_entity.id
_entity.type
_entity.pdbx_description
1 polymer ?
#
loop_
_entity_poly.entity_id
_entity_poly.type
_entity_poly.pdbx_seq_one_letter_code
_entity_poly.pdbx_strand_id
1 'polypeptide(L)'
;MKYFAFIPAVLFLAMSFNGCKKPDEFPLVPFIEFKSIYSEKDAQGFDQKVFVTVSFTDGDGDIGYHSRESGRNDAIFDDPSSPYFNNFIVKTFILKNGSWNSIDTPVSARIPYLTPEGPNKALRGEISREFALPVALVQDTLRYDIFIYDRSLNQSNTITTSTIILNTR
;
A
#
# COMPACT_ATOMS: atom_id res chain seq x y z
N MET A 1 77.35 -16.83 -21.39
CA MET A 1 76.30 -17.39 -20.51
C MET A 1 75.17 -16.35 -20.47
N LYS A 2 73.87 -16.66 -20.63
CA LYS A 2 72.99 -17.52 -19.79
C LYS A 2 73.01 -17.09 -18.32
N TYR A 3 71.95 -16.60 -17.68
CA TYR A 3 70.61 -16.14 -18.12
C TYR A 3 70.33 -14.79 -17.35
N PHE A 4 69.14 -14.19 -17.18
CA PHE A 4 67.73 -14.48 -17.47
C PHE A 4 66.97 -13.14 -17.63
N ALA A 5 65.67 -13.18 -17.97
CA ALA A 5 64.76 -12.03 -17.87
C ALA A 5 63.79 -12.22 -16.69
N PHE A 6 63.37 -11.14 -16.03
CA PHE A 6 62.30 -11.15 -15.02
C PHE A 6 61.42 -9.90 -15.16
N ILE A 7 60.11 -10.11 -15.20
CA ILE A 7 59.10 -9.05 -15.36
C ILE A 7 58.52 -8.73 -13.98
N PRO A 8 58.47 -7.46 -13.53
CA PRO A 8 57.71 -7.08 -12.34
C PRO A 8 56.21 -7.24 -12.63
N ALA A 9 55.52 -8.10 -11.86
CA ALA A 9 54.10 -8.36 -12.08
C ALA A 9 53.23 -7.12 -11.75
N VAL A 10 52.20 -6.89 -12.57
CA VAL A 10 51.24 -5.78 -12.37
C VAL A 10 50.37 -6.08 -11.14
N LEU A 11 50.60 -5.36 -10.04
CA LEU A 11 49.83 -5.49 -8.82
C LEU A 11 48.49 -4.73 -8.91
N PHE A 12 47.58 -5.22 -9.74
CA PHE A 12 46.24 -4.62 -9.91
C PHE A 12 45.33 -5.00 -8.74
N LEU A 13 45.53 -4.34 -7.59
CA LEU A 13 44.73 -4.54 -6.39
C LEU A 13 43.30 -4.05 -6.62
N ALA A 14 42.40 -4.98 -6.96
CA ALA A 14 40.98 -4.70 -7.16
C ALA A 14 40.32 -4.29 -5.82
N MET A 15 40.20 -2.98 -5.59
CA MET A 15 39.37 -2.43 -4.51
C MET A 15 37.89 -2.67 -4.80
N SER A 16 37.40 -3.84 -4.39
CA SER A 16 35.97 -4.16 -4.37
C SER A 16 35.25 -3.24 -3.40
N PHE A 17 34.67 -2.16 -3.90
CA PHE A 17 33.79 -1.26 -3.16
C PHE A 17 32.56 -2.03 -2.66
N ASN A 18 32.65 -2.56 -1.43
CA ASN A 18 31.54 -3.17 -0.72
C ASN A 18 30.59 -2.08 -0.22
N GLY A 19 29.90 -1.44 -1.17
CA GLY A 19 28.87 -0.44 -0.94
C GLY A 19 27.61 -1.07 -0.36
N CYS A 20 27.70 -1.53 0.88
CA CYS A 20 26.52 -1.90 1.66
C CYS A 20 25.64 -0.66 1.78
N LYS A 21 24.50 -0.65 1.08
CA LYS A 21 23.48 0.39 1.28
C LYS A 21 23.07 0.35 2.75
N LYS A 22 23.00 1.51 3.39
CA LYS A 22 22.31 1.63 4.67
C LYS A 22 20.86 1.10 4.49
N PRO A 23 20.29 0.41 5.48
CA PRO A 23 18.86 0.18 5.51
C PRO A 23 18.10 1.50 5.34
N ASP A 24 16.95 1.49 4.67
CA ASP A 24 16.01 2.61 4.75
C ASP A 24 15.46 2.63 6.20
N GLU A 25 15.67 3.74 6.91
CA GLU A 25 15.11 3.98 8.25
C GLU A 25 13.76 4.68 8.10
N PHE A 26 12.66 3.96 8.37
CA PHE A 26 11.29 4.51 8.39
C PHE A 26 10.76 4.65 9.82
N PRO A 27 9.75 5.52 10.05
CA PRO A 27 9.04 5.59 11.33
C PRO A 27 8.30 4.28 11.65
N LEU A 28 8.12 3.99 12.95
CA LEU A 28 7.28 2.87 13.42
C LEU A 28 5.78 3.10 13.16
N VAL A 29 5.37 4.35 12.92
CA VAL A 29 4.01 4.67 12.49
C VAL A 29 3.98 4.61 10.96
N PRO A 30 3.11 3.81 10.32
CA PRO A 30 3.08 3.69 8.88
C PRO A 30 2.73 5.02 8.21
N PHE A 31 3.37 5.30 7.09
CA PHE A 31 3.13 6.49 6.28
C PHE A 31 2.67 6.09 4.87
N ILE A 32 1.67 6.78 4.32
CA ILE A 32 1.10 6.50 3.00
C ILE A 32 0.98 7.75 2.13
N GLU A 33 1.09 7.58 0.80
CA GLU A 33 0.87 8.66 -0.17
C GLU A 33 -0.09 8.21 -1.27
N PHE A 34 -0.87 9.15 -1.82
CA PHE A 34 -1.72 8.90 -2.97
C PHE A 34 -0.89 8.80 -4.25
N LYS A 35 -1.09 7.76 -5.07
CA LYS A 35 -0.36 7.56 -6.35
C LYS A 35 -1.26 7.76 -7.57
N SER A 36 -2.42 7.13 -7.61
CA SER A 36 -3.31 7.20 -8.78
C SER A 36 -4.76 6.83 -8.44
N ILE A 37 -5.68 7.32 -9.28
CA ILE A 37 -7.07 6.89 -9.35
C ILE A 37 -7.49 6.83 -10.82
N TYR A 38 -8.18 5.77 -11.22
CA TYR A 38 -8.82 5.65 -12.54
C TYR A 38 -10.04 4.73 -12.48
N SER A 39 -10.91 4.77 -13.49
CA SER A 39 -12.05 3.87 -13.63
C SER A 39 -11.85 2.91 -14.81
N GLU A 40 -12.52 1.75 -14.73
CA GLU A 40 -12.63 0.80 -15.84
C GLU A 40 -14.08 0.74 -16.32
N LYS A 41 -14.23 0.69 -17.65
CA LYS A 41 -15.52 0.76 -18.35
C LYS A 41 -15.89 -0.58 -18.96
N ASP A 42 -17.19 -0.86 -18.98
CA ASP A 42 -17.73 -2.02 -19.67
C ASP A 42 -17.80 -1.84 -21.19
N ALA A 43 -18.18 -2.92 -21.90
CA ALA A 43 -18.32 -2.95 -23.35
C ALA A 43 -19.40 -1.98 -23.90
N GLN A 44 -20.15 -1.31 -23.03
CA GLN A 44 -21.16 -0.30 -23.35
C GLN A 44 -20.73 1.12 -22.89
N GLY A 45 -19.54 1.28 -22.32
CA GLY A 45 -18.95 2.58 -21.92
C GLY A 45 -19.24 3.06 -20.50
N PHE A 46 -19.97 2.27 -19.70
CA PHE A 46 -20.29 2.62 -18.32
C PHE A 46 -19.17 2.21 -17.37
N ASP A 47 -18.84 3.08 -16.41
CA ASP A 47 -17.86 2.75 -15.38
C ASP A 47 -18.43 1.64 -14.48
N GLN A 48 -17.64 0.59 -14.21
CA GLN A 48 -18.05 -0.49 -13.30
C GLN A 48 -17.15 -0.60 -12.06
N LYS A 49 -15.92 -0.11 -12.16
CA LYS A 49 -14.87 -0.26 -11.15
C LYS A 49 -14.05 1.02 -11.04
N VAL A 50 -13.54 1.29 -9.85
CA VAL A 50 -12.46 2.25 -9.64
C VAL A 50 -11.24 1.53 -9.09
N PHE A 51 -10.07 1.88 -9.63
CA PHE A 51 -8.78 1.44 -9.13
C PHE A 51 -8.08 2.60 -8.44
N VAL A 52 -7.54 2.34 -7.25
CA VAL A 52 -6.72 3.29 -6.50
C VAL A 52 -5.39 2.64 -6.13
N THR A 53 -4.30 3.38 -6.32
CA THR A 53 -2.97 3.00 -5.83
C THR A 53 -2.49 4.00 -4.78
N VAL A 54 -1.93 3.47 -3.68
CA VAL A 54 -1.22 4.22 -2.66
C VAL A 54 0.19 3.64 -2.45
N SER A 55 1.19 4.47 -2.19
CA SER A 55 2.48 4.00 -1.64
C SER A 55 2.37 3.87 -0.13
N PHE A 56 3.22 3.04 0.47
CA PHE A 56 3.37 2.96 1.92
C PHE A 56 4.84 2.72 2.34
N THR A 57 5.18 3.15 3.55
CA THR A 57 6.43 2.85 4.26
C THR A 57 6.16 2.58 5.74
N ASP A 58 6.91 1.64 6.34
CA ASP A 58 6.78 1.21 7.73
C ASP A 58 8.15 0.71 8.25
N GLY A 59 8.53 1.06 9.49
CA GLY A 59 9.85 0.84 10.07
C GLY A 59 10.12 -0.51 10.71
N ASP A 60 9.15 -1.14 11.39
CA ASP A 60 9.34 -2.45 12.05
C ASP A 60 8.66 -3.62 11.33
N GLY A 61 7.96 -3.32 10.24
CA GLY A 61 7.50 -4.29 9.25
C GLY A 61 6.21 -4.97 9.62
N ASP A 62 5.45 -4.47 10.60
CA ASP A 62 4.29 -5.13 11.17
C ASP A 62 2.97 -4.94 10.39
N ILE A 63 3.02 -4.37 9.19
CA ILE A 63 1.87 -4.24 8.29
C ILE A 63 1.26 -5.59 7.87
N GLY A 64 -0.07 -5.63 7.91
CA GLY A 64 -0.93 -6.66 7.32
C GLY A 64 -1.15 -7.90 8.21
N TYR A 65 -2.17 -8.68 7.87
CA TYR A 65 -2.63 -9.82 8.67
C TYR A 65 -2.51 -11.15 7.92
N HIS A 66 -2.30 -12.24 8.64
CA HIS A 66 -2.43 -13.58 8.07
C HIS A 66 -3.91 -13.87 7.72
N SER A 67 -4.18 -14.92 6.94
CA SER A 67 -5.56 -15.37 6.72
C SER A 67 -6.17 -15.83 8.05
N ARG A 68 -7.49 -15.70 8.21
CA ARG A 68 -8.19 -15.99 9.48
C ARG A 68 -8.12 -17.47 9.84
N GLU A 69 -8.06 -18.30 8.81
CA GLU A 69 -7.97 -19.76 8.84
C GLU A 69 -6.60 -20.24 9.35
N SER A 70 -5.60 -19.35 9.43
CA SER A 70 -4.27 -19.68 9.92
C SER A 70 -4.17 -19.76 11.45
N GLY A 71 -5.08 -19.10 12.18
CA GLY A 71 -5.01 -18.98 13.65
C GLY A 71 -3.77 -18.23 14.16
N ARG A 72 -3.11 -17.42 13.32
CA ARG A 72 -1.84 -16.72 13.63
C ARG A 72 -1.98 -15.24 13.98
N ASN A 73 -3.17 -14.66 13.86
CA ASN A 73 -3.41 -13.26 14.21
C ASN A 73 -3.78 -13.12 15.70
N ASP A 74 -3.67 -11.92 16.25
CA ASP A 74 -4.40 -11.59 17.47
C ASP A 74 -5.92 -11.64 17.21
N ALA A 75 -6.70 -12.03 18.22
CA ALA A 75 -8.15 -12.09 18.13
C ALA A 75 -8.79 -10.76 17.72
N ILE A 76 -8.19 -9.62 18.10
CA ILE A 76 -8.65 -8.28 17.72
C ILE A 76 -8.64 -8.02 16.21
N PHE A 77 -7.88 -8.79 15.43
CA PHE A 77 -7.86 -8.67 13.96
C PHE A 77 -8.85 -9.63 13.28
N ASP A 78 -9.24 -10.73 13.94
CA ASP A 78 -10.05 -11.79 13.31
C ASP A 78 -11.53 -11.80 13.75
N ASP A 79 -11.89 -11.03 14.78
CA ASP A 79 -13.27 -10.70 15.20
C ASP A 79 -13.92 -9.67 14.23
N PRO A 80 -15.00 -10.03 13.50
CA PRO A 80 -15.69 -9.11 12.58
C PRO A 80 -16.35 -7.87 13.22
N SER A 81 -16.47 -7.82 14.55
CA SER A 81 -16.98 -6.64 15.27
C SER A 81 -15.89 -5.64 15.66
N SER A 82 -14.62 -6.02 15.50
CA SER A 82 -13.47 -5.16 15.81
C SER A 82 -13.28 -4.02 14.79
N PRO A 83 -12.96 -2.78 15.22
CA PRO A 83 -12.57 -1.71 14.30
C PRO A 83 -11.25 -2.00 13.55
N TYR A 84 -10.49 -3.01 13.99
CA TYR A 84 -9.24 -3.46 13.38
C TYR A 84 -9.42 -4.74 12.54
N PHE A 85 -10.65 -5.22 12.30
CA PHE A 85 -10.91 -6.37 11.44
C PHE A 85 -10.41 -6.18 10.00
N ASN A 86 -10.53 -4.92 9.52
CA ASN A 86 -9.91 -4.41 8.31
C ASN A 86 -8.83 -3.40 8.72
N ASN A 87 -7.75 -3.33 7.93
CA ASN A 87 -6.64 -2.42 8.19
C ASN A 87 -6.19 -1.61 6.98
N PHE A 88 -6.87 -1.78 5.85
CA PHE A 88 -6.92 -0.79 4.77
C PHE A 88 -8.31 -0.14 4.83
N ILE A 89 -8.41 1.03 5.48
CA ILE A 89 -9.68 1.72 5.72
C ILE A 89 -9.92 2.76 4.63
N VAL A 90 -11.15 2.74 4.09
CA VAL A 90 -11.59 3.60 3.00
C VAL A 90 -12.93 4.23 3.37
N LYS A 91 -13.05 5.55 3.22
CA LYS A 91 -14.30 6.31 3.37
C LYS A 91 -14.65 6.93 2.01
N THR A 92 -15.77 6.51 1.42
CA THR A 92 -16.25 7.06 0.14
C THR A 92 -16.99 8.37 0.37
N PHE A 93 -16.71 9.38 -0.46
CA PHE A 93 -17.44 10.64 -0.48
C PHE A 93 -18.01 10.92 -1.87
N ILE A 94 -19.21 11.47 -1.89
CA ILE A 94 -19.97 11.83 -3.09
C ILE A 94 -20.29 13.33 -3.07
N LEU A 95 -20.03 14.03 -4.18
CA LEU A 95 -20.28 15.46 -4.29
C LEU A 95 -21.74 15.72 -4.65
N LYS A 96 -22.53 16.26 -3.73
CA LYS A 96 -23.94 16.62 -3.95
C LYS A 96 -24.20 18.07 -3.55
N ASN A 97 -24.79 18.83 -4.46
CA ASN A 97 -25.09 20.26 -4.29
C ASN A 97 -23.88 21.11 -3.84
N GLY A 98 -22.67 20.78 -4.35
CA GLY A 98 -21.42 21.44 -3.98
C GLY A 98 -20.76 20.95 -2.68
N SER A 99 -21.42 20.06 -1.92
CA SER A 99 -20.94 19.55 -0.63
C SER A 99 -20.52 18.07 -0.73
N TRP A 100 -19.43 17.71 -0.04
CA TRP A 100 -18.99 16.33 0.10
C TRP A 100 -19.81 15.62 1.18
N ASN A 101 -20.51 14.57 0.79
CA ASN A 101 -21.31 13.72 1.68
C ASN A 101 -20.62 12.36 1.78
N SER A 102 -20.46 11.81 2.99
CA SER A 102 -19.98 10.44 3.16
C SER A 102 -21.07 9.44 2.75
N ILE A 103 -20.71 8.40 2.00
CA ILE A 103 -21.59 7.28 1.68
C ILE A 103 -20.93 5.99 2.13
N ASP A 104 -21.71 5.09 2.74
CA ASP A 104 -21.19 3.77 3.10
C ASP A 104 -20.93 2.94 1.82
N THR A 105 -19.80 2.26 1.78
CA THR A 105 -19.40 1.41 0.65
C THR A 105 -18.37 0.41 1.19
N PRO A 106 -18.60 -0.92 1.08
CA PRO A 106 -17.73 -1.93 1.70
C PRO A 106 -16.46 -2.18 0.88
N VAL A 107 -15.59 -1.17 0.78
CA VAL A 107 -14.32 -1.21 0.03
C VAL A 107 -13.07 -1.25 0.91
N SER A 108 -13.23 -1.01 2.22
CA SER A 108 -12.22 -1.33 3.24
C SER A 108 -11.91 -2.83 3.25
N ALA A 109 -10.65 -3.21 3.50
CA ALA A 109 -10.21 -4.62 3.46
C ALA A 109 -9.03 -4.89 4.39
N ARG A 110 -8.56 -6.15 4.40
CA ARG A 110 -7.31 -6.58 5.04
C ARG A 110 -6.15 -6.50 4.05
N ILE A 111 -5.04 -5.91 4.47
CA ILE A 111 -3.73 -6.04 3.82
C ILE A 111 -3.20 -7.43 4.20
N PRO A 112 -2.69 -8.26 3.27
CA PRO A 112 -2.07 -9.53 3.62
C PRO A 112 -0.78 -9.29 4.42
N TYR A 113 -0.38 -10.22 5.28
CA TYR A 113 0.86 -10.15 6.07
C TYR A 113 2.09 -9.91 5.20
N LEU A 114 2.79 -8.78 5.41
CA LEU A 114 3.92 -8.36 4.56
C LEU A 114 5.31 -8.55 5.18
N THR A 115 5.40 -8.82 6.50
CA THR A 115 6.66 -8.81 7.24
C THR A 115 7.69 -9.77 6.63
N PRO A 116 8.88 -9.29 6.20
CA PRO A 116 9.86 -10.12 5.52
C PRO A 116 10.58 -11.08 6.48
N GLU A 117 11.21 -12.11 5.94
CA GLU A 117 12.16 -12.96 6.67
C GLU A 117 13.52 -12.25 6.85
N GLY A 118 14.31 -12.67 7.85
CA GLY A 118 15.60 -12.05 8.17
C GLY A 118 15.50 -10.84 9.12
N PRO A 119 16.63 -10.10 9.31
CA PRO A 119 16.76 -9.12 10.39
C PRO A 119 16.27 -7.70 10.04
N ASN A 120 16.31 -7.29 8.77
CA ASN A 120 15.67 -6.04 8.36
C ASN A 120 14.19 -6.28 8.14
N LYS A 121 13.33 -5.52 8.81
CA LYS A 121 11.87 -5.61 8.67
C LYS A 121 11.23 -4.46 7.91
N ALA A 122 11.95 -3.34 7.75
CA ALA A 122 11.43 -2.11 7.16
C ALA A 122 10.78 -2.35 5.77
N LEU A 123 9.54 -1.92 5.62
CA LEU A 123 8.72 -2.10 4.43
C LEU A 123 8.63 -0.80 3.62
N ARG A 124 8.71 -0.94 2.29
CA ARG A 124 8.24 0.05 1.32
C ARG A 124 7.53 -0.68 0.19
N GLY A 125 6.38 -0.20 -0.26
CA GLY A 125 5.67 -0.79 -1.40
C GLY A 125 4.53 0.10 -1.92
N GLU A 126 3.72 -0.48 -2.79
CA GLU A 126 2.48 0.12 -3.28
C GLU A 126 1.31 -0.88 -3.12
N ILE A 127 0.16 -0.38 -2.72
CA ILE A 127 -1.09 -1.13 -2.59
C ILE A 127 -2.03 -0.61 -3.69
N SER A 128 -2.23 -1.43 -4.73
CA SER A 128 -3.23 -1.20 -5.77
C SER A 128 -4.50 -2.00 -5.47
N ARG A 129 -5.65 -1.34 -5.45
CA ARG A 129 -6.92 -1.92 -5.04
C ARG A 129 -8.04 -1.58 -6.03
N GLU A 130 -8.82 -2.59 -6.38
CA GLU A 130 -10.17 -2.42 -6.93
C GLU A 130 -11.14 -2.03 -5.80
N PHE A 131 -11.93 -1.00 -6.06
CA PHE A 131 -13.05 -0.52 -5.27
C PHE A 131 -14.37 -0.71 -6.05
N ALA A 132 -15.34 -1.36 -5.41
CA ALA A 132 -16.71 -1.40 -5.87
C ALA A 132 -17.35 0.00 -5.80
N LEU A 133 -18.28 0.28 -6.71
CA LEU A 133 -18.99 1.56 -6.76
C LEU A 133 -20.22 1.55 -5.84
N PRO A 134 -20.66 2.70 -5.32
CA PRO A 134 -21.92 2.80 -4.59
C PRO A 134 -23.12 2.35 -5.43
N VAL A 135 -24.10 1.70 -4.80
CA VAL A 135 -25.34 1.26 -5.46
C VAL A 135 -26.17 2.46 -5.88
N ALA A 136 -26.77 2.41 -7.08
CA ALA A 136 -27.58 3.48 -7.68
C ALA A 136 -26.86 4.84 -7.82
N LEU A 137 -25.53 4.80 -7.95
CA LEU A 137 -24.77 5.87 -8.58
C LEU A 137 -25.17 5.95 -10.07
N VAL A 138 -25.29 7.14 -10.66
CA VAL A 138 -25.56 7.27 -12.12
C VAL A 138 -24.60 8.25 -12.80
N GLN A 139 -24.53 9.48 -12.31
CA GLN A 139 -23.59 10.48 -12.79
C GLN A 139 -23.15 11.37 -11.63
N ASP A 140 -22.01 11.02 -11.02
CA ASP A 140 -21.58 11.60 -9.75
C ASP A 140 -20.06 11.79 -9.73
N THR A 141 -19.60 12.71 -8.86
CA THR A 141 -18.17 12.90 -8.59
C THR A 141 -17.82 12.31 -7.23
N LEU A 142 -16.84 11.40 -7.20
CA LEU A 142 -16.38 10.69 -6.02
C LEU A 142 -14.97 11.14 -5.61
N ARG A 143 -14.65 10.94 -4.34
CA ARG A 143 -13.29 10.85 -3.80
C ARG A 143 -13.28 9.87 -2.63
N TYR A 144 -12.10 9.44 -2.21
CA TYR A 144 -11.94 8.57 -1.04
C TYR A 144 -10.97 9.19 -0.05
N ASP A 145 -11.29 9.14 1.24
CA ASP A 145 -10.28 9.28 2.28
C ASP A 145 -9.79 7.87 2.66
N ILE A 146 -8.46 7.68 2.72
CA ILE A 146 -7.82 6.38 2.96
C ILE A 146 -6.78 6.52 4.06
N PHE A 147 -6.74 5.54 4.97
CA PHE A 147 -5.66 5.35 5.95
C PHE A 147 -5.50 3.85 6.24
N ILE A 148 -4.36 3.48 6.83
CA ILE A 148 -4.08 2.09 7.21
C ILE A 148 -3.79 1.95 8.71
N TYR A 149 -4.03 0.75 9.24
CA TYR A 149 -3.53 0.31 10.54
C TYR A 149 -2.46 -0.77 10.37
N ASP A 150 -1.54 -0.83 11.31
CA ASP A 150 -0.59 -1.91 11.47
C ASP A 150 -1.06 -2.98 12.47
N ARG A 151 -0.14 -3.76 13.08
CA ARG A 151 -0.45 -4.74 14.14
C ARG A 151 -0.15 -4.21 15.54
N SER A 152 0.61 -3.14 15.67
CA SER A 152 0.86 -2.36 16.88
C SER A 152 -0.27 -1.36 17.20
N LEU A 153 -1.27 -1.29 16.32
CA LEU A 153 -2.45 -0.41 16.33
C LEU A 153 -2.14 1.08 16.04
N ASN A 154 -0.98 1.41 15.46
CA ASN A 154 -0.75 2.78 14.98
C ASN A 154 -1.59 3.02 13.72
N GLN A 155 -2.18 4.21 13.63
CA GLN A 155 -2.89 4.68 12.43
C GLN A 155 -1.91 5.48 11.56
N SER A 156 -1.94 5.25 10.25
CA SER A 156 -1.22 6.13 9.31
C SER A 156 -1.79 7.54 9.26
N ASN A 157 -1.08 8.43 8.58
CA ASN A 157 -1.70 9.63 8.04
C ASN A 157 -2.90 9.26 7.13
N THR A 158 -3.92 10.11 7.12
CA THR A 158 -5.01 10.00 6.15
C THR A 158 -4.64 10.75 4.88
N ILE A 159 -4.86 10.14 3.72
CA ILE A 159 -4.84 10.80 2.41
C ILE A 159 -6.26 10.97 1.87
N THR A 160 -6.47 11.99 1.04
CA THR A 160 -7.66 12.12 0.19
C THR A 160 -7.25 11.92 -1.27
N THR A 161 -7.95 11.08 -2.03
CA THR A 161 -7.66 10.88 -3.46
C THR A 161 -8.00 12.12 -4.28
N SER A 162 -7.41 12.23 -5.48
CA SER A 162 -8.01 13.05 -6.54
C SER A 162 -9.48 12.67 -6.76
N THR A 163 -10.28 13.64 -7.21
CA THR A 163 -11.68 13.42 -7.57
C THR A 163 -11.81 12.65 -8.88
N ILE A 164 -12.74 11.71 -8.96
CA ILE A 164 -13.10 11.01 -10.19
C ILE A 164 -14.59 11.23 -10.52
N ILE A 165 -14.91 11.42 -11.80
CA ILE A 165 -16.29 11.53 -12.29
C ILE A 165 -16.64 10.19 -12.93
N LEU A 166 -17.78 9.61 -12.54
CA LEU A 166 -18.22 8.30 -13.02
C LEU A 166 -19.57 8.42 -13.74
N ASN A 167 -19.76 7.58 -14.75
CA ASN A 167 -21.00 7.40 -15.50
C ASN A 167 -21.40 5.92 -15.46
N THR A 168 -22.27 5.60 -14.50
CA THR A 168 -22.79 4.27 -14.16
C THR A 168 -24.22 4.07 -14.72
N ARG A 169 -24.88 2.95 -14.40
CA ARG A 169 -26.24 2.59 -14.86
C ARG A 169 -27.25 2.63 -13.73
#